data_AF-A0A2E3LVS3-F1
#
_entry.id   AF-A0A2E3LVS3-F1
#
_cell.length_a   1.000
_cell.length_b   1.000
_cell.length_c   1.000
_cell.angle_alpha   90.00
_cell.angle_beta   90.00
_cell.angle_gamma   90.00
#
_symmetry.space_group_name_H-M   'P 1'
#
loop_
_entity.id
_entity.type
_entity.pdbx_description
1 polymer ?
#
loop_
_entity_poly.entity_id
_entity_poly.type
_entity_poly.pdbx_seq_one_letter_code
_entity_poly.pdbx_strand_id
1 'polypeptide(L)'
;MTELLSPLKRFLRTKGWKPTDEFETFVLWDAPESDDQDKPIRLSLPINSEFEDTSASMDKACELLSLLYDEPLIQLKQSIQNIGYDSFRQRINLDSKDDSVPLPVISKAITNLEKLIKNAACLEDNNQPFFPKTKKIGADTAEKCRFAQTFKGSFGLELKMPIPPSVRTSSDRKVPFERRVMHRLGRGFLDILHAVREADVSLLLNKYESGFNANIFEVLQELIEILPNGKGEFSFSWSPEYSIPHDLLNLRTFRLTADDTIPLLQSAAKELRKCSESEDTHVTGKIIQLHSGTEFLDSDEESETSDQEVGRLMVISWEAERGRPTKLRVALSENEHQLACDAYKNNKIVSVKGRPEKRGNFFYLTGPRDFLVHSSTSDEA
;
A
#
# COMPACT_ATOMS: atom_id res chain seq x y z
N MET A 1 24.02 10.98 22.01
CA MET A 1 22.97 10.16 22.67
C MET A 1 21.80 10.97 23.19
N THR A 2 21.96 12.28 23.38
CA THR A 2 20.90 13.25 23.68
C THR A 2 19.71 13.18 22.72
N GLU A 3 19.93 12.95 21.41
CA GLU A 3 18.86 12.78 20.41
C GLU A 3 17.99 11.52 20.59
N LEU A 4 18.41 10.56 21.44
CA LEU A 4 17.67 9.31 21.66
C LEU A 4 16.67 9.38 22.81
N LEU A 5 16.66 10.46 23.61
CA LEU A 5 15.83 10.55 24.81
C LEU A 5 14.33 10.45 24.48
N SER A 6 13.87 11.22 23.49
CA SER A 6 12.46 11.18 23.06
C SER A 6 12.08 9.83 22.43
N PRO A 7 12.87 9.26 21.49
CA PRO A 7 12.66 7.90 21.00
C PRO A 7 12.65 6.84 22.12
N LEU A 8 13.52 6.93 23.11
CA LEU A 8 13.58 5.98 24.23
C LEU A 8 12.30 6.05 25.08
N LYS A 9 11.85 7.25 25.47
CA LYS A 9 10.58 7.42 26.20
C LYS A 9 9.40 6.82 25.42
N ARG A 10 9.41 6.95 24.09
CA ARG A 10 8.40 6.38 23.20
C ARG A 10 8.47 4.85 23.16
N PHE A 11 9.68 4.28 23.07
CA PHE A 11 9.94 2.83 23.14
C PHE A 11 9.53 2.22 24.48
N LEU A 12 9.80 2.89 25.59
CA LEU A 12 9.37 2.44 26.92
C LEU A 12 7.83 2.31 26.99
N ARG A 13 7.10 3.29 26.46
CA ARG A 13 5.62 3.26 26.41
C ARG A 13 5.09 2.09 25.59
N THR A 14 5.71 1.74 24.45
CA THR A 14 5.25 0.60 23.65
C THR A 14 5.43 -0.72 24.40
N LYS A 15 6.54 -0.87 25.10
CA LYS A 15 6.84 -2.02 25.97
C LYS A 15 6.04 -2.03 27.29
N GLY A 16 5.18 -1.03 27.53
CA GLY A 16 4.27 -1.02 28.69
C GLY A 16 4.80 -0.31 29.93
N TRP A 17 5.98 0.30 29.87
CA TRP A 17 6.51 1.08 30.98
C TRP A 17 5.66 2.33 31.22
N LYS A 18 5.57 2.74 32.49
CA LYS A 18 4.77 3.90 32.90
C LYS A 18 5.65 4.90 33.64
N PRO A 19 5.54 6.20 33.34
CA PRO A 19 6.14 7.23 34.19
C PRO A 19 5.37 7.29 35.52
N THR A 20 6.09 7.25 36.64
CA THR A 20 5.49 7.18 37.98
C THR A 20 5.70 8.49 38.74
N ASP A 21 6.97 8.89 38.91
CA ASP A 21 7.36 10.09 39.65
C ASP A 21 8.18 11.03 38.76
N GLU A 22 7.88 12.32 38.81
CA GLU A 22 8.61 13.38 38.12
C GLU A 22 9.32 14.28 39.14
N PHE A 23 10.64 14.42 38.97
CA PHE A 23 11.53 15.26 39.78
C PHE A 23 12.06 16.42 38.94
N GLU A 24 12.79 17.36 39.52
CA GLU A 24 13.29 18.55 38.80
C GLU A 24 14.18 18.23 37.59
N THR A 25 14.90 17.11 37.62
CA THR A 25 15.88 16.76 36.57
C THR A 25 15.59 15.44 35.87
N PHE A 26 14.77 14.56 36.44
CA PHE A 26 14.48 13.23 35.89
C PHE A 26 13.06 12.73 36.19
N VAL A 27 12.63 11.76 35.40
CA VAL A 27 11.36 11.02 35.55
C VAL A 27 11.69 9.56 35.81
N LEU A 28 11.04 8.96 36.80
CA LEU A 28 11.08 7.52 37.05
C LEU A 28 10.07 6.79 36.18
N TRP A 29 10.51 5.67 35.62
CA TRP A 29 9.71 4.77 34.81
C TRP A 29 9.70 3.40 35.44
N ASP A 30 8.51 2.86 35.70
CA ASP A 30 8.33 1.49 36.21
C ASP A 30 8.09 0.52 35.04
N ALA A 31 8.74 -0.64 35.09
CA ALA A 31 8.55 -1.74 34.16
C ALA A 31 7.16 -2.40 34.35
N PRO A 32 6.61 -3.03 33.31
CA PRO A 32 5.37 -3.81 33.45
C PRO A 32 5.55 -5.08 34.29
N GLU A 33 6.77 -5.61 34.35
CA GLU A 33 7.14 -6.85 35.05
C GLU A 33 8.06 -6.52 36.22
N SER A 34 7.97 -7.33 37.29
CA SER A 34 8.87 -7.26 38.45
C SER A 34 10.06 -8.19 38.25
N ASP A 35 11.13 -7.99 39.01
CA ASP A 35 12.28 -8.90 38.99
C ASP A 35 11.97 -10.26 39.65
N ASP A 36 12.94 -11.19 39.63
CA ASP A 36 12.84 -12.53 40.23
C ASP A 36 12.54 -12.52 41.75
N GLN A 37 12.60 -11.35 42.40
CA GLN A 37 12.31 -11.15 43.82
C GLN A 37 11.02 -10.33 44.05
N ASP A 38 10.15 -10.23 43.04
CA ASP A 38 8.91 -9.44 43.05
C ASP A 38 9.14 -7.94 43.34
N LYS A 39 10.31 -7.39 43.01
CA LYS A 39 10.59 -5.95 43.15
C LYS A 39 10.34 -5.22 41.83
N PRO A 40 9.80 -4.00 41.88
CA PRO A 40 9.57 -3.20 40.67
C PRO A 40 10.90 -2.78 40.06
N ILE A 41 11.08 -3.10 38.77
CA ILE A 41 12.24 -2.63 38.00
C ILE A 41 11.99 -1.17 37.59
N ARG A 42 12.95 -0.29 37.90
CA ARG A 42 12.84 1.15 37.67
C ARG A 42 13.95 1.70 36.80
N LEU A 43 13.60 2.67 35.95
CA LEU A 43 14.52 3.46 35.15
C LEU A 43 14.37 4.95 35.46
N SER A 44 15.48 5.63 35.73
CA SER A 44 15.53 7.10 35.80
C SER A 44 15.95 7.67 34.46
N LEU A 45 15.11 8.49 33.84
CA LEU A 45 15.42 9.18 32.59
C LEU A 45 15.38 10.70 32.78
N PRO A 46 16.33 11.45 32.20
CA PRO A 46 16.31 12.91 32.32
C PRO A 46 15.06 13.52 31.66
N ILE A 47 14.62 14.67 32.16
CA ILE A 47 13.45 15.37 31.58
C ILE A 47 13.74 15.83 30.16
N ASN A 48 14.88 16.51 29.96
CA ASN A 48 15.31 17.02 28.67
C ASN A 48 16.77 16.61 28.38
N SER A 49 17.25 16.95 27.20
CA SER A 49 18.61 16.64 26.76
C SER A 49 19.67 17.66 27.16
N GLU A 50 19.32 18.66 27.97
CA GLU A 50 20.17 19.81 28.31
C GLU A 50 21.05 19.56 29.54
N PHE A 51 20.74 18.54 30.34
CA PHE A 51 21.52 18.18 31.52
C PHE A 51 22.82 17.45 31.15
N GLU A 52 23.93 17.76 31.82
CA GLU A 52 25.26 17.16 31.59
C GLU A 52 25.23 15.61 31.69
N ASP A 53 24.45 15.09 32.64
CA ASP A 53 24.39 13.65 32.96
C ASP A 53 23.52 12.84 31.99
N THR A 54 22.92 13.49 30.99
CA THR A 54 21.99 12.85 30.05
C THR A 54 22.62 11.67 29.34
N SER A 55 23.87 11.82 28.88
CA SER A 55 24.55 10.77 28.12
C SER A 55 24.76 9.52 28.97
N ALA A 56 25.28 9.67 30.19
CA ALA A 56 25.53 8.55 31.10
C ALA A 56 24.23 7.85 31.55
N SER A 57 23.18 8.63 31.79
CA SER A 57 21.86 8.08 32.14
C SER A 57 21.24 7.28 30.99
N MET A 58 21.39 7.76 29.75
CA MET A 58 20.91 7.06 28.56
C MET A 58 21.65 5.75 28.29
N ASP A 59 22.97 5.69 28.52
CA ASP A 59 23.72 4.44 28.37
C ASP A 59 23.28 3.41 29.41
N LYS A 60 23.19 3.78 30.70
CA LYS A 60 22.69 2.89 31.76
C LYS A 60 21.29 2.36 31.45
N ALA A 61 20.41 3.22 30.94
CA ALA A 61 19.07 2.80 30.54
C ALA A 61 19.10 1.78 29.38
N CYS A 62 19.93 2.01 28.36
CA CYS A 62 20.07 1.06 27.25
C CYS A 62 20.70 -0.27 27.69
N GLU A 63 21.68 -0.23 28.60
CA GLU A 63 22.31 -1.44 29.18
C GLU A 63 21.29 -2.26 29.97
N LEU A 64 20.50 -1.62 30.85
CA LEU A 64 19.46 -2.31 31.60
C LEU A 64 18.42 -2.94 30.66
N LEU A 65 17.95 -2.20 29.65
CA LEU A 65 16.96 -2.72 28.70
C LEU A 65 17.53 -3.85 27.83
N SER A 66 18.83 -3.79 27.49
CA SER A 66 19.52 -4.85 26.75
C SER A 66 19.55 -6.15 27.56
N LEU A 67 19.83 -6.05 28.87
CA LEU A 67 19.77 -7.17 29.80
C LEU A 67 18.35 -7.69 30.01
N LEU A 68 17.38 -6.77 30.22
CA LEU A 68 15.99 -7.14 30.51
C LEU A 68 15.30 -7.86 29.35
N TYR A 69 15.57 -7.44 28.11
CA TYR A 69 14.94 -8.02 26.93
C TYR A 69 15.78 -9.07 26.21
N ASP A 70 16.97 -9.40 26.73
CA ASP A 70 17.93 -10.29 26.07
C ASP A 70 18.21 -9.88 24.61
N GLU A 71 18.28 -8.56 24.35
CA GLU A 71 18.53 -7.99 23.03
C GLU A 71 19.92 -7.33 23.01
N PRO A 72 20.78 -7.60 22.00
CA PRO A 72 22.08 -6.94 21.89
C PRO A 72 21.95 -5.41 21.85
N LEU A 73 22.80 -4.70 22.60
CA LEU A 73 22.74 -3.23 22.75
C LEU A 73 22.67 -2.48 21.40
N ILE A 74 23.38 -2.97 20.37
CA ILE A 74 23.35 -2.39 19.02
C ILE A 74 21.96 -2.50 18.39
N GLN A 75 21.33 -3.67 18.49
CA GLN A 75 19.99 -3.92 17.95
C GLN A 75 18.94 -3.11 18.72
N LEU A 76 19.04 -3.07 20.05
CA LEU A 76 18.15 -2.27 20.88
C LEU A 76 18.24 -0.77 20.54
N LYS A 77 19.45 -0.22 20.42
CA LYS A 77 19.65 1.19 20.03
C LYS A 77 19.05 1.48 18.64
N GLN A 78 19.15 0.55 17.69
CA GLN A 78 18.50 0.66 16.38
C GLN A 78 16.96 0.62 16.47
N SER A 79 16.40 -0.28 17.28
CA SER A 79 14.96 -0.37 17.54
C SER A 79 14.42 0.91 18.17
N ILE A 80 15.14 1.48 19.14
CA ILE A 80 14.80 2.77 19.75
C ILE A 80 14.85 3.89 18.70
N GLN A 81 15.91 3.97 17.90
CA GLN A 81 16.05 4.98 16.84
C GLN A 81 14.92 4.91 15.81
N ASN A 82 14.47 3.70 15.48
CA ASN A 82 13.46 3.46 14.47
C ASN A 82 12.02 3.44 15.03
N ILE A 83 11.82 3.68 16.33
CA ILE A 83 10.49 3.66 16.96
C ILE A 83 9.48 4.56 16.25
N GLY A 84 9.93 5.69 15.71
CA GLY A 84 9.07 6.66 15.03
C GLY A 84 8.97 6.49 13.52
N TYR A 85 9.53 5.42 12.95
CA TYR A 85 9.68 5.28 11.51
C TYR A 85 9.33 3.88 11.02
N ASP A 86 8.70 3.82 9.86
CA ASP A 86 8.79 2.65 8.99
C ASP A 86 9.89 2.88 7.97
N SER A 87 10.66 1.85 7.64
CA SER A 87 11.77 1.95 6.69
C SER A 87 11.53 1.03 5.50
N PHE A 88 11.84 1.54 4.31
CA PHE A 88 12.03 0.76 3.10
C PHE A 88 13.47 0.92 2.63
N ARG A 89 14.16 -0.20 2.41
CA ARG A 89 15.57 -0.22 2.04
C ARG A 89 15.78 -0.93 0.71
N GLN A 90 16.63 -0.35 -0.11
CA GLN A 90 17.14 -0.95 -1.34
C GLN A 90 18.66 -1.08 -1.21
N ARG A 91 19.16 -2.31 -1.26
CA ARG A 91 20.59 -2.62 -1.31
C ARG A 91 21.01 -2.85 -2.76
N ILE A 92 22.02 -2.10 -3.18
CA ILE A 92 22.71 -2.27 -4.45
C ILE A 92 23.83 -3.31 -4.23
N ASN A 93 23.72 -4.43 -4.92
CA ASN A 93 24.75 -5.47 -4.88
C ASN A 93 25.79 -5.18 -5.96
N LEU A 94 26.99 -4.82 -5.52
CA LEU A 94 28.17 -4.72 -6.38
C LEU A 94 28.83 -6.08 -6.53
N ASP A 95 29.47 -6.30 -7.68
CA ASP A 95 30.39 -7.41 -7.81
C ASP A 95 31.60 -7.21 -6.91
N SER A 96 32.23 -8.30 -6.46
CA SER A 96 33.31 -8.27 -5.47
C SER A 96 34.55 -7.46 -5.87
N LYS A 97 34.61 -7.00 -7.13
CA LYS A 97 35.69 -6.18 -7.68
C LYS A 97 35.42 -4.68 -7.62
N ASP A 98 34.16 -4.28 -7.41
CA ASP A 98 33.76 -2.88 -7.41
C ASP A 98 33.52 -2.39 -5.97
N ASP A 99 34.18 -1.30 -5.60
CA ASP A 99 34.04 -0.63 -4.30
C ASP A 99 33.22 0.67 -4.38
N SER A 100 32.66 0.98 -5.56
CA SER A 100 31.94 2.21 -5.85
C SER A 100 30.74 1.98 -6.77
N VAL A 101 29.70 2.81 -6.62
CA VAL A 101 28.54 2.85 -7.52
C VAL A 101 28.62 4.14 -8.33
N PRO A 102 28.35 4.11 -9.66
CA PRO A 102 28.29 5.33 -10.46
C PRO A 102 27.28 6.33 -9.90
N LEU A 103 27.69 7.58 -9.71
CA LEU A 103 26.84 8.65 -9.17
C LEU A 103 25.48 8.79 -9.87
N PRO A 104 25.37 8.66 -11.22
CA PRO A 104 24.08 8.70 -11.90
C PRO A 104 23.10 7.61 -11.47
N VAL A 105 23.59 6.42 -11.08
CA VAL A 105 22.76 5.32 -10.59
C VAL A 105 22.15 5.70 -9.24
N ILE A 106 22.95 6.25 -8.32
CA ILE A 106 22.46 6.71 -7.01
C ILE A 106 21.44 7.83 -7.15
N SER A 107 21.72 8.82 -8.00
CA SER A 107 20.80 9.95 -8.23
C SER A 107 19.45 9.49 -8.79
N LYS A 108 19.46 8.58 -9.77
CA LYS A 108 18.24 7.98 -10.34
C LYS A 108 17.50 7.13 -9.31
N ALA A 109 18.22 6.33 -8.52
CA ALA A 109 17.61 5.47 -7.50
C ALA A 109 16.89 6.31 -6.43
N ILE A 110 17.51 7.39 -5.92
CA ILE A 110 16.87 8.31 -4.98
C ILE A 110 15.60 8.92 -5.60
N THR A 111 15.69 9.40 -6.84
CA THR A 111 14.55 9.97 -7.56
C THR A 111 13.41 8.96 -7.72
N ASN A 112 13.72 7.70 -8.03
CA ASN A 112 12.72 6.65 -8.22
C ASN A 112 12.13 6.16 -6.90
N LEU A 113 12.90 6.11 -5.81
CA LEU A 113 12.37 5.86 -4.46
C LEU A 113 11.39 6.96 -4.02
N GLU A 114 11.69 8.22 -4.34
CA GLU A 114 10.78 9.33 -4.08
C GLU A 114 9.48 9.20 -4.90
N LYS A 115 9.59 8.92 -6.21
CA LYS A 115 8.42 8.66 -7.07
C LYS A 115 7.60 7.48 -6.56
N LEU A 116 8.23 6.43 -6.04
CA LEU A 116 7.57 5.25 -5.51
C LEU A 116 6.63 5.62 -4.35
N ILE A 117 7.12 6.41 -3.39
CA ILE A 117 6.31 6.91 -2.28
C ILE A 117 5.20 7.85 -2.76
N LYS A 118 5.51 8.78 -3.68
CA LYS A 118 4.50 9.70 -4.23
C LYS A 118 3.33 8.95 -4.82
N ASN A 119 3.60 7.94 -5.64
CA ASN A 119 2.57 7.14 -6.31
C ASN A 119 1.82 6.24 -5.31
N ALA A 120 2.52 5.61 -4.36
CA ALA A 120 1.89 4.80 -3.32
C ALA A 120 0.93 5.63 -2.44
N ALA A 121 1.29 6.85 -2.10
CA ALA A 121 0.44 7.78 -1.36
C ALA A 121 -0.77 8.25 -2.19
N CYS A 122 -0.60 8.55 -3.48
CA CYS A 122 -1.73 8.89 -4.35
C CYS A 122 -2.73 7.73 -4.48
N LEU A 123 -2.20 6.50 -4.57
CA LEU A 123 -3.01 5.28 -4.69
C LEU A 123 -3.74 4.96 -3.40
N GLU A 124 -3.08 5.10 -2.24
CA GLU A 124 -3.70 4.90 -0.93
C GLU A 124 -4.81 5.92 -0.62
N ASP A 125 -4.67 7.16 -1.10
CA ASP A 125 -5.71 8.19 -0.97
C ASP A 125 -6.94 7.89 -1.84
N ASN A 126 -6.71 7.37 -3.06
CA ASN A 126 -7.78 7.13 -4.03
C ASN A 126 -7.37 6.03 -5.01
N ASN A 127 -7.97 4.85 -4.91
CA ASN A 127 -7.62 3.72 -5.76
C ASN A 127 -7.91 4.00 -7.24
N GLN A 128 -6.86 4.04 -8.07
CA GLN A 128 -6.98 4.16 -9.53
C GLN A 128 -5.94 3.28 -10.24
N PRO A 129 -6.31 2.61 -11.34
CA PRO A 129 -5.38 1.77 -12.11
C PRO A 129 -4.22 2.57 -12.72
N PHE A 130 -4.39 3.88 -12.92
CA PHE A 130 -3.37 4.80 -13.41
C PHE A 130 -3.73 6.25 -13.06
N PHE A 131 -2.71 7.07 -12.79
CA PHE A 131 -2.81 8.52 -12.63
C PHE A 131 -2.03 9.23 -13.75
N PRO A 132 -2.69 10.10 -14.54
CA PRO A 132 -2.01 10.93 -15.53
C PRO A 132 -1.06 11.96 -14.92
N LYS A 133 -1.34 12.41 -13.70
CA LYS A 133 -0.58 13.43 -12.98
C LYS A 133 -0.49 13.07 -11.49
N THR A 134 0.66 13.35 -10.90
CA THR A 134 0.87 13.22 -9.46
C THR A 134 -0.04 14.18 -8.70
N LYS A 135 -0.74 13.67 -7.67
CA LYS A 135 -1.59 14.49 -6.80
C LYS A 135 -0.76 15.15 -5.70
N LYS A 136 -1.30 16.24 -5.14
CA LYS A 136 -0.66 16.98 -4.05
C LYS A 136 -0.35 16.09 -2.83
N ILE A 137 -1.26 15.20 -2.45
CA ILE A 137 -1.06 14.27 -1.32
C ILE A 137 0.20 13.40 -1.48
N GLY A 138 0.53 13.01 -2.71
CA GLY A 138 1.76 12.27 -3.00
C GLY A 138 3.01 13.10 -2.74
N ALA A 139 3.02 14.35 -3.21
CA ALA A 139 4.12 15.28 -2.97
C ALA A 139 4.30 15.58 -1.47
N ASP A 140 3.22 15.97 -0.80
CA ASP A 140 3.21 16.28 0.63
C ASP A 140 3.69 15.09 1.49
N THR A 141 3.38 13.85 1.07
CA THR A 141 3.83 12.64 1.77
C THR A 141 5.31 12.36 1.55
N ALA A 142 5.80 12.51 0.31
CA ALA A 142 7.21 12.29 0.01
C ALA A 142 8.14 13.31 0.69
N GLU A 143 7.70 14.56 0.84
CA GLU A 143 8.45 15.61 1.57
C GLU A 143 8.67 15.29 3.06
N LYS A 144 7.78 14.48 3.66
CA LYS A 144 7.94 14.01 5.04
C LYS A 144 8.99 12.92 5.18
N CYS A 145 9.27 12.18 4.10
CA CYS A 145 10.25 11.09 4.14
C CYS A 145 11.65 11.62 4.44
N ARG A 146 12.49 10.76 5.02
CA ARG A 146 13.89 11.04 5.30
C ARG A 146 14.77 10.01 4.63
N PHE A 147 15.82 10.47 3.99
CA PHE A 147 16.89 9.61 3.50
C PHE A 147 17.86 9.33 4.64
N ALA A 148 18.09 8.06 4.96
CA ALA A 148 19.04 7.66 5.99
C ALA A 148 20.41 7.28 5.40
N GLN A 149 21.44 7.27 6.24
CA GLN A 149 22.81 7.03 5.82
C GLN A 149 23.00 5.65 5.16
N THR A 150 23.89 5.59 4.18
CA THR A 150 24.39 4.35 3.59
C THR A 150 25.29 3.62 4.60
N PHE A 151 25.22 2.28 4.69
CA PHE A 151 26.03 1.52 5.65
C PHE A 151 27.44 1.27 5.11
N LYS A 152 28.45 1.29 5.99
CA LYS A 152 29.84 0.97 5.62
C LYS A 152 29.90 -0.45 5.00
N GLY A 153 30.43 -0.55 3.77
CA GLY A 153 30.49 -1.83 3.03
C GLY A 153 29.20 -2.20 2.30
N SER A 154 28.24 -1.28 2.18
CA SER A 154 27.07 -1.47 1.33
C SER A 154 26.58 -0.17 0.71
N PHE A 155 26.25 -0.22 -0.58
CA PHE A 155 25.51 0.84 -1.23
C PHE A 155 24.01 0.60 -0.99
N GLY A 156 23.56 0.89 0.23
CA GLY A 156 22.17 0.76 0.63
C GLY A 156 21.49 2.12 0.73
N LEU A 157 20.38 2.30 0.04
CA LEU A 157 19.50 3.45 0.16
C LEU A 157 18.37 3.09 1.12
N GLU A 158 18.17 3.89 2.17
CA GLU A 158 17.08 3.71 3.12
C GLU A 158 16.20 4.94 3.15
N LEU A 159 14.91 4.71 2.90
CA LEU A 159 13.85 5.70 3.03
C LEU A 159 13.12 5.44 4.34
N LYS A 160 13.06 6.45 5.21
CA LYS A 160 12.32 6.44 6.46
C LYS A 160 11.05 7.26 6.33
N MET A 161 9.91 6.60 6.54
CA MET A 161 8.60 7.20 6.63
C MET A 161 8.29 7.52 8.10
N PRO A 162 8.19 8.79 8.50
CA PRO A 162 7.82 9.14 9.87
C PRO A 162 6.38 8.71 10.15
N ILE A 163 6.18 7.96 11.23
CA ILE A 163 4.86 7.54 11.68
C ILE A 163 4.49 8.35 12.93
N PRO A 164 3.28 8.96 12.97
CA PRO A 164 2.82 9.69 14.14
C PRO A 164 2.76 8.77 15.38
N PRO A 165 2.89 9.30 16.60
CA PRO A 165 2.81 8.50 17.82
C PRO A 165 1.44 7.86 18.01
N SER A 166 1.45 6.59 18.40
CA SER A 166 0.25 5.85 18.78
C SER A 166 -0.31 6.40 20.10
N VAL A 167 -1.32 7.27 20.03
CA VAL A 167 -2.00 7.78 21.23
C VAL A 167 -2.94 6.69 21.75
N ARG A 168 -2.63 6.13 22.93
CA ARG A 168 -3.30 4.94 23.50
C ARG A 168 -4.75 5.17 23.97
N THR A 169 -5.36 6.32 23.72
CA THR A 169 -6.61 6.74 24.40
C THR A 169 -7.91 6.26 23.78
N SER A 170 -7.90 5.56 22.63
CA SER A 170 -9.11 4.98 22.05
C SER A 170 -8.95 3.50 21.68
N SER A 171 -10.00 2.72 21.90
CA SER A 171 -10.15 1.31 21.52
C SER A 171 -10.16 1.08 20.00
N ASP A 172 -10.17 2.16 19.22
CA ASP A 172 -10.18 2.15 17.76
C ASP A 172 -8.95 2.92 17.25
N ARG A 173 -7.78 2.25 17.30
CA ARG A 173 -6.52 2.82 16.79
C ARG A 173 -6.54 2.77 15.27
N LYS A 174 -7.02 3.84 14.63
CA LYS A 174 -6.91 3.98 13.18
C LYS A 174 -5.43 3.99 12.79
N VAL A 175 -5.06 3.05 11.92
CA VAL A 175 -3.72 2.96 11.34
C VAL A 175 -3.43 4.27 10.59
N PRO A 176 -2.33 4.99 10.89
CA PRO A 176 -2.06 6.29 10.29
C PRO A 176 -1.82 6.17 8.79
N PHE A 177 -2.08 7.25 8.06
CA PHE A 177 -1.97 7.26 6.59
C PHE A 177 -0.59 6.81 6.13
N GLU A 178 0.47 7.35 6.74
CA GLU A 178 1.86 7.01 6.43
C GLU A 178 2.15 5.50 6.57
N ARG A 179 1.58 4.86 7.61
CA ARG A 179 1.70 3.41 7.82
C ARG A 179 0.94 2.63 6.74
N ARG A 180 -0.24 3.09 6.33
CA ARG A 180 -1.01 2.42 5.26
C ARG A 180 -0.32 2.52 3.90
N VAL A 181 0.33 3.65 3.60
CA VAL A 181 1.18 3.79 2.40
C VAL A 181 2.30 2.75 2.41
N MET A 182 2.98 2.56 3.56
CA MET A 182 4.03 1.55 3.67
C MET A 182 3.47 0.12 3.60
N HIS A 183 2.30 -0.17 4.18
CA HIS A 183 1.62 -1.46 4.01
C HIS A 183 1.31 -1.76 2.56
N ARG A 184 0.81 -0.77 1.80
CA ARG A 184 0.55 -0.89 0.36
C ARG A 184 1.82 -1.23 -0.42
N LEU A 185 2.93 -0.57 -0.09
CA LEU A 185 4.24 -0.94 -0.64
C LEU A 185 4.58 -2.40 -0.35
N GLY A 186 4.47 -2.82 0.90
CA GLY A 186 4.73 -4.21 1.28
C GLY A 186 3.85 -5.21 0.51
N ARG A 187 2.55 -4.96 0.42
CA ARG A 187 1.58 -5.81 -0.30
C ARG A 187 1.85 -5.87 -1.78
N GLY A 188 2.13 -4.73 -2.43
CA GLY A 188 2.47 -4.71 -3.84
C GLY A 188 3.76 -5.48 -4.15
N PHE A 189 4.77 -5.45 -3.27
CA PHE A 189 5.95 -6.31 -3.42
C PHE A 189 5.63 -7.79 -3.21
N LEU A 190 4.76 -8.15 -2.26
CA LEU A 190 4.30 -9.53 -2.10
C LEU A 190 3.57 -10.03 -3.36
N ASP A 191 2.72 -9.20 -3.94
CA ASP A 191 2.00 -9.53 -5.18
C ASP A 191 2.97 -9.72 -6.36
N ILE A 192 4.01 -8.88 -6.47
CA ILE A 192 5.09 -9.08 -7.46
C ILE A 192 5.83 -10.40 -7.23
N LEU A 193 6.22 -10.70 -5.99
CA LEU A 193 6.93 -11.95 -5.68
C LEU A 193 6.08 -13.18 -6.00
N HIS A 194 4.76 -13.09 -5.78
CA HIS A 194 3.82 -14.15 -6.13
C HIS A 194 3.66 -14.27 -7.65
N ALA A 195 3.46 -13.15 -8.35
CA ALA A 195 3.33 -13.12 -9.82
C ALA A 195 4.57 -13.64 -10.55
N VAL A 196 5.78 -13.31 -10.04
CA VAL A 196 7.05 -13.84 -10.57
C VAL A 196 7.15 -15.35 -10.37
N ARG A 197 6.74 -15.86 -9.20
CA ARG A 197 6.77 -17.30 -8.91
C ARG A 197 5.82 -18.10 -9.79
N GLU A 198 4.61 -17.60 -9.98
CA GLU A 198 3.56 -18.27 -10.76
C GLU A 198 3.63 -17.95 -12.26
N ALA A 199 4.52 -17.02 -12.66
CA ALA A 199 4.61 -16.46 -14.01
C ALA A 199 3.27 -15.93 -14.56
N ASP A 200 2.43 -15.35 -13.69
CA ASP A 200 1.09 -14.89 -14.03
C ASP A 200 0.89 -13.40 -13.73
N VAL A 201 0.66 -12.62 -14.79
CA VAL A 201 0.39 -11.18 -14.73
C VAL A 201 -0.99 -10.86 -14.14
N SER A 202 -1.95 -11.78 -14.21
CA SER A 202 -3.33 -11.56 -13.75
C SER A 202 -3.38 -11.26 -12.24
N LEU A 203 -2.43 -11.81 -11.48
CA LEU A 203 -2.24 -11.59 -10.05
C LEU A 203 -1.92 -10.12 -9.71
N LEU A 204 -1.31 -9.39 -10.64
CA LEU A 204 -1.03 -7.95 -10.50
C LEU A 204 -2.22 -7.08 -10.89
N LEU A 205 -3.01 -7.53 -11.87
CA LEU A 205 -4.17 -6.81 -12.39
C LEU A 205 -5.36 -6.84 -11.42
N ASN A 206 -5.61 -8.00 -10.81
CA ASN A 206 -6.77 -8.21 -9.95
C ASN A 206 -6.63 -7.56 -8.55
N LYS A 207 -5.44 -7.04 -8.22
CA LYS A 207 -5.10 -6.57 -6.87
C LYS A 207 -4.64 -5.11 -6.79
N TYR A 208 -4.82 -4.31 -7.84
CA TYR A 208 -4.34 -2.91 -7.83
C TYR A 208 -4.94 -2.07 -6.68
N GLU A 209 -6.13 -2.42 -6.19
CA GLU A 209 -6.80 -1.72 -5.08
C GLU A 209 -6.07 -1.86 -3.74
N SER A 210 -5.40 -2.99 -3.51
CA SER A 210 -4.60 -3.25 -2.29
C SER A 210 -3.09 -3.23 -2.53
N GLY A 211 -2.67 -3.37 -3.78
CA GLY A 211 -1.28 -3.43 -4.23
C GLY A 211 -0.90 -2.22 -5.07
N PHE A 212 -0.39 -2.48 -6.27
CA PHE A 212 0.21 -1.48 -7.16
C PHE A 212 -0.61 -1.20 -8.42
N ASN A 213 -0.45 0.02 -8.92
CA ASN A 213 -1.03 0.48 -10.17
C ASN A 213 0.06 0.67 -11.24
N ALA A 214 -0.34 1.12 -12.45
CA ALA A 214 0.58 1.28 -13.57
C ALA A 214 1.77 2.21 -13.26
N ASN A 215 1.53 3.36 -12.58
CA ASN A 215 2.60 4.30 -12.27
C ASN A 215 3.67 3.69 -11.36
N ILE A 216 3.28 2.87 -10.38
CA ILE A 216 4.21 2.20 -9.48
C ILE A 216 5.01 1.12 -10.23
N PHE A 217 4.36 0.33 -11.09
CA PHE A 217 5.05 -0.68 -11.88
C PHE A 217 6.11 -0.08 -12.81
N GLU A 218 5.81 1.06 -13.45
CA GLU A 218 6.78 1.79 -14.28
C GLU A 218 7.97 2.30 -13.45
N VAL A 219 7.72 2.88 -12.27
CA VAL A 219 8.79 3.34 -11.38
C VAL A 219 9.67 2.18 -10.92
N LEU A 220 9.08 1.01 -10.65
CA LEU A 220 9.81 -0.18 -10.25
C LEU A 220 10.66 -0.76 -11.39
N GLN A 221 10.17 -0.72 -12.63
CA GLN A 221 10.98 -1.06 -13.81
C GLN A 221 12.22 -0.17 -13.87
N GLU A 222 12.03 1.15 -13.84
CA GLU A 222 13.14 2.11 -13.85
C GLU A 222 14.10 1.87 -12.67
N LEU A 223 13.58 1.51 -11.49
CA LEU A 223 14.37 1.25 -10.29
C LEU A 223 15.22 -0.02 -10.40
N ILE A 224 14.72 -1.07 -11.07
CA ILE A 224 15.42 -2.34 -11.26
C ILE A 224 16.43 -2.24 -12.41
N GLU A 225 16.07 -1.56 -13.51
CA GLU A 225 16.92 -1.40 -14.70
C GLU A 225 18.23 -0.65 -14.42
N ILE A 226 18.21 0.31 -13.50
CA ILE A 226 19.41 1.08 -13.14
C ILE A 226 20.36 0.31 -12.22
N LEU A 227 19.95 -0.85 -11.69
CA LEU A 227 20.77 -1.61 -10.77
C LEU A 227 21.88 -2.36 -11.52
N PRO A 228 23.11 -2.41 -10.96
CA PRO A 228 24.14 -3.29 -11.44
C PRO A 228 23.63 -4.73 -11.49
N ASN A 229 23.91 -5.42 -12.60
CA ASN A 229 23.51 -6.81 -12.84
C ASN A 229 21.99 -7.06 -12.80
N GLY A 230 21.16 -6.01 -12.83
CA GLY A 230 19.70 -6.12 -12.79
C GLY A 230 19.18 -6.79 -11.52
N LYS A 231 19.93 -6.77 -10.41
CA LYS A 231 19.57 -7.47 -9.17
C LYS A 231 19.44 -6.49 -8.01
N GLY A 232 18.24 -6.42 -7.44
CA GLY A 232 17.94 -5.61 -6.27
C GLY A 232 17.61 -6.47 -5.07
N GLU A 233 18.19 -6.13 -3.92
CA GLU A 233 17.74 -6.67 -2.63
C GLU A 233 16.98 -5.57 -1.89
N PHE A 234 15.77 -5.87 -1.45
CA PHE A 234 14.86 -4.94 -0.82
C PHE A 234 14.47 -5.44 0.56
N SER A 235 14.21 -4.53 1.49
CA SER A 235 13.71 -4.89 2.81
C SER A 235 12.80 -3.84 3.43
N PHE A 236 11.91 -4.32 4.30
CA PHE A 236 11.06 -3.48 5.13
C PHE A 236 11.43 -3.62 6.60
N SER A 237 11.33 -2.52 7.33
CA SER A 237 11.35 -2.49 8.78
C SER A 237 10.17 -1.68 9.28
N TRP A 238 9.53 -2.15 10.32
CA TRP A 238 8.29 -1.61 10.84
C TRP A 238 8.51 -1.06 12.24
N SER A 239 8.02 0.16 12.50
CA SER A 239 7.96 0.68 13.87
C SER A 239 7.13 -0.27 14.75
N PRO A 240 7.57 -0.61 15.97
CA PRO A 240 6.80 -1.47 16.87
C PRO A 240 5.64 -0.73 17.57
N GLU A 241 5.38 0.54 17.26
CA GLU A 241 4.25 1.29 17.85
C GLU A 241 2.86 0.87 17.34
N TYR A 242 2.83 0.25 16.18
CA TYR A 242 1.62 -0.24 15.55
C TYR A 242 1.78 -1.73 15.24
N SER A 243 0.68 -2.47 15.32
CA SER A 243 0.66 -3.87 14.92
C SER A 243 0.96 -4.03 13.44
N ILE A 244 1.82 -4.99 13.11
CA ILE A 244 2.13 -5.36 11.74
C ILE A 244 1.03 -6.32 11.25
N PRO A 245 0.42 -6.08 10.07
CA PRO A 245 -0.51 -7.02 9.46
C PRO A 245 0.10 -8.40 9.24
N HIS A 246 -0.67 -9.47 9.43
CA HIS A 246 -0.18 -10.85 9.35
C HIS A 246 0.48 -11.20 8.01
N ASP A 247 -0.06 -10.68 6.91
CA ASP A 247 0.47 -10.83 5.56
C ASP A 247 1.88 -10.24 5.40
N LEU A 248 2.23 -9.22 6.19
CA LEU A 248 3.50 -8.50 6.10
C LEU A 248 4.56 -8.97 7.10
N LEU A 249 4.21 -9.85 8.06
CA LEU A 249 5.14 -10.32 9.09
C LEU A 249 6.40 -10.99 8.52
N ASN A 250 6.24 -11.68 7.39
CA ASN A 250 7.31 -12.45 6.74
C ASN A 250 8.06 -11.66 5.66
N LEU A 251 7.60 -10.45 5.33
CA LEU A 251 8.25 -9.60 4.33
C LEU A 251 9.44 -8.86 4.95
N ARG A 252 10.54 -9.57 5.16
CA ARG A 252 11.78 -9.01 5.73
C ARG A 252 12.73 -8.54 4.64
N THR A 253 13.41 -9.48 3.98
CA THR A 253 14.35 -9.21 2.90
C THR A 253 13.99 -10.10 1.72
N PHE A 254 13.90 -9.52 0.53
CA PHE A 254 13.57 -10.24 -0.69
C PHE A 254 14.39 -9.69 -1.85
N ARG A 255 14.46 -10.44 -2.95
CA ARG A 255 15.25 -10.10 -4.13
C ARG A 255 14.37 -10.07 -5.37
N LEU A 256 14.65 -9.12 -6.23
CA LEU A 256 14.06 -9.03 -7.57
C LEU A 256 15.18 -9.02 -8.61
N THR A 257 14.91 -9.71 -9.71
CA THR A 257 15.78 -9.84 -10.90
C THR A 257 15.11 -9.15 -12.07
N ALA A 258 15.89 -8.43 -12.88
CA ALA A 258 15.42 -7.76 -14.08
C ALA A 258 14.72 -8.74 -15.04
N ASP A 259 15.34 -9.88 -15.29
CA ASP A 259 14.90 -10.88 -16.27
C ASP A 259 13.48 -11.40 -16.01
N ASP A 260 13.16 -11.71 -14.75
CA ASP A 260 11.85 -12.28 -14.39
C ASP A 260 10.81 -11.19 -14.08
N THR A 261 11.26 -10.05 -13.53
CA THR A 261 10.36 -9.04 -12.98
C THR A 261 9.90 -8.05 -14.03
N ILE A 262 10.82 -7.51 -14.85
CA ILE A 262 10.51 -6.41 -15.78
C ILE A 262 9.41 -6.78 -16.79
N PRO A 263 9.42 -7.97 -17.44
CA PRO A 263 8.38 -8.32 -18.40
C PRO A 263 6.98 -8.34 -17.78
N LEU A 264 6.85 -8.84 -16.55
CA LEU A 264 5.58 -8.86 -15.80
C LEU A 264 5.11 -7.44 -15.47
N LEU A 265 6.02 -6.59 -14.96
CA LEU A 265 5.69 -5.20 -14.64
C LEU A 265 5.25 -4.43 -15.89
N GLN A 266 5.93 -4.62 -17.02
CA GLN A 266 5.61 -3.95 -18.29
C GLN A 266 4.23 -4.35 -18.80
N SER A 267 3.92 -5.65 -18.76
CA SER A 267 2.62 -6.17 -19.15
C SER A 267 1.51 -5.62 -18.25
N ALA A 268 1.70 -5.66 -16.92
CA ALA A 268 0.72 -5.15 -15.96
C ALA A 268 0.47 -3.64 -16.11
N ALA A 269 1.52 -2.84 -16.25
CA ALA A 269 1.40 -1.39 -16.45
C ALA A 269 0.62 -1.06 -17.74
N LYS A 270 0.90 -1.78 -18.83
CA LYS A 270 0.22 -1.59 -20.11
C LYS A 270 -1.27 -1.89 -20.04
N GLU A 271 -1.67 -2.99 -19.40
CA GLU A 271 -3.08 -3.35 -19.26
C GLU A 271 -3.83 -2.39 -18.33
N LEU A 272 -3.26 -2.01 -17.19
CA LEU A 272 -3.88 -1.05 -16.28
C LEU A 272 -4.05 0.35 -16.89
N ARG A 273 -3.11 0.80 -17.74
CA ARG A 273 -3.27 2.04 -18.51
C ARG A 273 -4.44 1.97 -19.47
N LYS A 274 -4.60 0.88 -20.24
CA LYS A 274 -5.74 0.72 -21.14
C LYS A 274 -7.09 0.76 -20.41
N CYS A 275 -7.17 0.15 -19.22
CA CYS A 275 -8.36 0.25 -18.38
C CYS A 275 -8.67 1.70 -17.99
N SER A 276 -7.64 2.50 -17.68
CA SER A 276 -7.81 3.92 -17.34
C SER A 276 -8.15 4.82 -18.53
N GLU A 277 -7.75 4.42 -19.75
CA GLU A 277 -8.05 5.11 -21.01
C GLU A 277 -9.49 4.84 -21.49
N SER A 278 -10.23 3.94 -20.84
CA SER A 278 -11.65 3.74 -21.12
C SER A 278 -12.46 4.93 -20.58
N GLU A 279 -12.73 5.90 -21.45
CA GLU A 279 -13.44 7.12 -21.12
C GLU A 279 -14.87 6.88 -20.62
N ASP A 280 -15.37 7.81 -19.81
CA ASP A 280 -16.75 7.80 -19.34
C ASP A 280 -17.70 8.00 -20.54
N THR A 281 -18.33 6.91 -20.96
CA THR A 281 -19.05 6.81 -22.23
C THR A 281 -20.54 6.66 -21.95
N HIS A 282 -21.37 7.27 -22.79
CA HIS A 282 -22.80 6.97 -22.79
C HIS A 282 -23.01 5.67 -23.55
N VAL A 283 -23.38 4.62 -22.84
CA VAL A 283 -23.72 3.33 -23.42
C VAL A 283 -25.21 3.35 -23.73
N THR A 284 -25.53 3.35 -25.02
CA THR A 284 -26.90 3.16 -25.52
C THR A 284 -27.03 1.77 -26.11
N GLY A 285 -28.09 1.04 -25.74
CA GLY A 285 -28.33 -0.29 -26.30
C GLY A 285 -29.64 -0.91 -25.87
N LYS A 286 -29.90 -2.11 -26.40
CA LYS A 286 -31.05 -2.94 -26.00
C LYS A 286 -30.65 -3.88 -24.88
N ILE A 287 -31.57 -4.09 -23.95
CA ILE A 287 -31.41 -5.06 -22.88
C ILE A 287 -31.60 -6.47 -23.47
N ILE A 288 -30.59 -7.33 -23.37
CA ILE A 288 -30.66 -8.72 -23.85
C ILE A 288 -31.05 -9.67 -22.71
N GLN A 289 -30.53 -9.43 -21.51
CA GLN A 289 -30.77 -10.27 -20.33
C GLN A 289 -30.91 -9.41 -19.08
N LEU A 290 -31.79 -9.83 -18.19
CA LEU A 290 -31.97 -9.31 -16.84
C LEU A 290 -31.87 -10.47 -15.86
N HIS A 291 -31.07 -10.29 -14.82
CA HIS A 291 -30.92 -11.26 -13.74
C HIS A 291 -31.39 -10.60 -12.45
N SER A 292 -32.32 -11.26 -11.77
CA SER A 292 -32.87 -10.83 -10.49
C SER A 292 -32.51 -11.88 -9.44
N GLY A 293 -31.71 -11.52 -8.45
CA GLY A 293 -31.31 -12.42 -7.36
C GLY A 293 -29.99 -13.15 -7.61
N THR A 294 -29.58 -13.91 -6.59
CA THR A 294 -28.31 -14.63 -6.40
C THR A 294 -28.01 -15.75 -7.41
N GLU A 295 -28.58 -15.72 -8.61
CA GLU A 295 -28.31 -16.67 -9.69
C GLU A 295 -27.02 -16.35 -10.45
N PHE A 296 -25.95 -16.05 -9.70
CA PHE A 296 -24.56 -16.13 -10.16
C PHE A 296 -23.89 -17.32 -9.48
N LEU A 297 -24.41 -18.51 -9.78
CA LEU A 297 -23.65 -19.75 -9.70
C LEU A 297 -23.80 -20.43 -11.07
N ASP A 298 -23.19 -19.83 -12.10
CA ASP A 298 -22.75 -20.66 -13.23
C ASP A 298 -21.69 -21.61 -12.66
N SER A 299 -22.02 -22.88 -12.75
CA SER A 299 -21.43 -24.01 -12.05
C SER A 299 -20.07 -24.43 -12.60
N ASP A 300 -19.06 -23.55 -12.63
CA ASP A 300 -17.68 -23.93 -12.97
C ASP A 300 -16.55 -23.12 -12.29
N GLU A 301 -16.82 -22.14 -11.42
CA GLU A 301 -15.76 -21.53 -10.60
C GLU A 301 -16.22 -21.33 -9.14
N GLU A 302 -15.96 -22.33 -8.30
CA GLU A 302 -15.94 -22.17 -6.84
C GLU A 302 -14.84 -21.17 -6.46
N SER A 303 -15.23 -19.93 -6.17
CA SER A 303 -14.40 -19.03 -5.37
C SER A 303 -15.24 -18.40 -4.27
N GLU A 304 -15.03 -18.92 -3.06
CA GLU A 304 -15.52 -18.38 -1.81
C GLU A 304 -15.01 -16.95 -1.63
N THR A 305 -15.86 -15.96 -1.91
CA THR A 305 -15.74 -14.63 -1.30
C THR A 305 -17.11 -14.19 -0.83
N SER A 306 -17.24 -14.13 0.49
CA SER A 306 -18.38 -13.59 1.21
C SER A 306 -18.53 -12.09 0.97
N ASP A 307 -19.79 -11.66 0.84
CA ASP A 307 -20.31 -10.30 0.98
C ASP A 307 -19.91 -9.24 -0.06
N GLN A 308 -20.46 -9.34 -1.28
CA GLN A 308 -21.00 -8.17 -1.98
C GLN A 308 -22.31 -8.52 -2.69
N GLU A 309 -23.39 -7.85 -2.30
CA GLU A 309 -24.72 -7.89 -2.90
C GLU A 309 -24.69 -7.49 -4.39
N VAL A 310 -24.37 -8.41 -5.29
CA VAL A 310 -24.65 -8.21 -6.73
C VAL A 310 -26.03 -8.80 -7.04
N GLY A 311 -27.05 -8.25 -6.38
CA GLY A 311 -28.40 -8.83 -6.42
C GLY A 311 -29.14 -8.62 -7.75
N ARG A 312 -28.69 -7.71 -8.63
CA ARG A 312 -29.44 -7.29 -9.82
C ARG A 312 -28.50 -6.84 -10.94
N LEU A 313 -28.42 -7.63 -12.02
CA LEU A 313 -27.54 -7.39 -13.16
C LEU A 313 -28.32 -7.34 -14.47
N MET A 314 -28.00 -6.35 -15.29
CA MET A 314 -28.53 -6.20 -16.65
C MET A 314 -27.43 -6.36 -17.68
N VAL A 315 -27.73 -7.04 -18.79
CA VAL A 315 -26.83 -7.19 -19.94
C VAL A 315 -27.36 -6.36 -21.11
N ILE A 316 -26.60 -5.35 -21.52
CA ILE A 316 -26.88 -4.48 -22.66
C ILE A 316 -26.10 -4.98 -23.88
N SER A 317 -26.75 -5.03 -25.04
CA SER A 317 -26.08 -5.11 -26.34
C SER A 317 -25.52 -3.75 -26.69
N TRP A 318 -24.22 -3.56 -26.50
CA TRP A 318 -23.54 -2.31 -26.79
C TRP A 318 -22.72 -2.41 -28.06
N GLU A 319 -23.00 -1.57 -29.05
CA GLU A 319 -22.16 -1.42 -30.23
C GLU A 319 -21.06 -0.40 -29.93
N ALA A 320 -19.85 -0.88 -29.63
CA ALA A 320 -18.66 -0.04 -29.63
C ALA A 320 -18.36 0.43 -31.07
N GLU A 321 -17.62 1.54 -31.23
CA GLU A 321 -17.28 2.20 -32.51
C GLU A 321 -16.76 1.27 -33.64
N ARG A 322 -16.35 0.03 -33.33
CA ARG A 322 -15.91 -0.98 -34.31
C ARG A 322 -17.01 -1.90 -34.85
N GLY A 323 -18.29 -1.60 -34.62
CA GLY A 323 -19.42 -2.24 -35.29
C GLY A 323 -19.68 -3.70 -34.92
N ARG A 324 -19.15 -4.18 -33.78
CA ARG A 324 -19.49 -5.51 -33.23
C ARG A 324 -20.32 -5.35 -31.95
N PRO A 325 -21.53 -5.92 -31.87
CA PRO A 325 -22.33 -5.89 -30.66
C PRO A 325 -21.60 -6.67 -29.56
N THR A 326 -21.29 -5.98 -28.46
CA THR A 326 -20.58 -6.51 -27.30
C THR A 326 -21.52 -6.55 -26.11
N LYS A 327 -21.45 -7.61 -25.30
CA LYS A 327 -22.27 -7.76 -24.10
C LYS A 327 -21.65 -6.96 -22.95
N LEU A 328 -22.39 -5.96 -22.45
CA LEU A 328 -22.00 -5.12 -21.33
C LEU A 328 -22.89 -5.41 -20.11
N ARG A 329 -22.29 -5.77 -18.98
CA ARG A 329 -22.95 -6.01 -17.69
C ARG A 329 -23.01 -4.73 -16.88
N VAL A 330 -24.20 -4.38 -16.38
CA VAL A 330 -24.46 -3.18 -15.58
C VAL A 330 -25.15 -3.61 -14.29
N ALA A 331 -24.54 -3.27 -13.15
CA ALA A 331 -25.15 -3.46 -11.84
C ALA A 331 -26.23 -2.39 -11.63
N LEU A 332 -27.40 -2.79 -11.13
CA LEU A 332 -28.56 -1.92 -10.99
C LEU A 332 -28.99 -1.81 -9.52
N SER A 333 -29.42 -0.61 -9.12
CA SER A 333 -30.21 -0.42 -7.91
C SER A 333 -31.61 -1.01 -8.05
N GLU A 334 -32.35 -1.09 -6.94
CA GLU A 334 -33.73 -1.59 -6.94
C GLU A 334 -34.66 -0.80 -7.87
N ASN A 335 -34.55 0.53 -7.85
CA ASN A 335 -35.36 1.43 -8.70
C ASN A 335 -34.99 1.29 -10.18
N GLU A 336 -33.70 1.22 -10.50
CA GLU A 336 -33.23 1.06 -11.88
C GLU A 336 -33.59 -0.31 -12.44
N HIS A 337 -33.59 -1.35 -11.61
CA HIS A 337 -34.01 -2.69 -12.02
C HIS A 337 -35.49 -2.73 -12.41
N GLN A 338 -36.38 -2.04 -11.69
CA GLN A 338 -37.79 -1.94 -12.08
C GLN A 338 -37.94 -1.25 -13.45
N LEU A 339 -37.24 -0.13 -13.66
CA LEU A 339 -37.24 0.57 -14.94
C LEU A 339 -36.65 -0.28 -16.07
N ALA A 340 -35.61 -1.07 -15.78
CA ALA A 340 -35.00 -1.99 -16.73
C ALA A 340 -35.93 -3.15 -17.09
N CYS A 341 -36.68 -3.70 -16.13
CA CYS A 341 -37.72 -4.71 -16.40
C CYS A 341 -38.80 -4.15 -17.34
N ASP A 342 -39.25 -2.93 -17.11
CA ASP A 342 -40.25 -2.28 -17.96
C ASP A 342 -39.70 -1.96 -19.36
N ALA A 343 -38.43 -1.55 -19.45
CA ALA A 343 -37.75 -1.34 -20.72
C ALA A 343 -37.55 -2.64 -21.51
N TYR A 344 -37.19 -3.74 -20.84
CA TYR A 344 -37.01 -5.05 -21.45
C TYR A 344 -38.33 -5.62 -21.99
N LYS A 345 -39.41 -5.57 -21.19
CA LYS A 345 -40.75 -5.99 -21.62
C LYS A 345 -41.24 -5.22 -22.84
N ASN A 346 -40.95 -3.92 -22.90
CA ASN A 346 -41.40 -3.04 -23.97
C ASN A 346 -40.37 -2.87 -25.12
N ASN A 347 -39.28 -3.65 -25.12
CA ASN A 347 -38.20 -3.59 -26.11
C ASN A 347 -37.63 -2.17 -26.33
N LYS A 348 -37.58 -1.36 -25.26
CA LYS A 348 -37.10 0.02 -25.28
C LYS A 348 -35.57 0.07 -25.25
N ILE A 349 -35.02 1.14 -25.82
CA ILE A 349 -33.57 1.41 -25.76
C ILE A 349 -33.27 2.08 -24.43
N VAL A 350 -32.21 1.63 -23.76
CA VAL A 350 -31.72 2.23 -22.53
C VAL A 350 -30.38 2.94 -22.77
N SER A 351 -30.17 4.03 -22.05
CA SER A 351 -28.92 4.76 -21.99
C SER A 351 -28.41 4.77 -20.55
N VAL A 352 -27.15 4.42 -20.34
CA VAL A 352 -26.46 4.53 -19.06
C VAL A 352 -25.10 5.13 -19.30
N LYS A 353 -24.72 6.07 -18.45
CA LYS A 353 -23.38 6.65 -18.44
C LYS A 353 -22.50 5.90 -17.47
N GLY A 354 -21.29 5.58 -17.89
CA GLY A 354 -20.28 4.98 -17.02
C GLY A 354 -19.02 4.62 -17.80
N ARG A 355 -18.10 3.96 -17.11
CA ARG A 355 -16.83 3.53 -17.72
C ARG A 355 -16.90 2.05 -18.07
N PRO A 356 -16.87 1.69 -19.37
CA PRO A 356 -16.87 0.28 -19.76
C PRO A 356 -15.48 -0.32 -19.50
N GLU A 357 -15.38 -1.19 -18.51
CA GLU A 357 -14.17 -1.94 -18.16
C GLU A 357 -14.28 -3.40 -18.62
N LYS A 358 -13.24 -3.93 -19.26
CA LYS A 358 -13.19 -5.35 -19.59
C LYS A 358 -12.70 -6.15 -18.38
N ARG A 359 -13.50 -7.09 -17.88
CA ARG A 359 -13.09 -8.07 -16.84
C ARG A 359 -13.34 -9.49 -17.35
N GLY A 360 -12.26 -10.21 -17.66
CA GLY A 360 -12.33 -11.53 -18.29
C GLY A 360 -12.96 -11.48 -19.70
N ASN A 361 -13.98 -12.31 -19.92
CA ASN A 361 -14.73 -12.40 -21.18
C ASN A 361 -15.87 -11.37 -21.33
N PHE A 362 -16.17 -10.59 -20.29
CA PHE A 362 -17.30 -9.65 -20.28
C PHE A 362 -16.82 -8.21 -20.06
N PHE A 363 -17.58 -7.24 -20.59
CA PHE A 363 -17.44 -5.84 -20.20
C PHE A 363 -18.38 -5.55 -19.03
N TYR A 364 -17.92 -4.79 -18.06
CA TYR A 364 -18.67 -4.29 -16.92
C TYR A 364 -18.69 -2.77 -16.97
N LEU A 365 -19.82 -2.16 -16.69
CA LEU A 365 -19.91 -0.71 -16.56
C LEU A 365 -19.65 -0.30 -15.12
N THR A 366 -18.52 0.38 -14.85
CA THR A 366 -18.18 0.90 -13.53
C THR A 366 -18.73 2.32 -13.36
N GLY A 367 -19.24 2.59 -12.15
CA GLY A 367 -19.89 3.86 -11.81
C GLY A 367 -21.13 4.19 -12.66
N PRO A 368 -22.09 3.25 -12.85
CA PRO A 368 -23.29 3.52 -13.64
C PRO A 368 -24.07 4.69 -13.04
N ARG A 369 -24.46 5.64 -13.90
CA ARG A 369 -25.24 6.82 -13.56
C ARG A 369 -26.09 7.26 -14.76
N ASP A 370 -27.05 8.13 -14.50
CA ASP A 370 -27.94 8.71 -15.52
C ASP A 370 -28.67 7.63 -16.34
N PHE A 371 -29.25 6.63 -15.67
CA PHE A 371 -30.08 5.61 -16.32
C PHE A 371 -31.33 6.25 -16.93
N LEU A 372 -31.45 6.19 -18.25
CA LEU A 372 -32.56 6.75 -19.02
C LEU A 372 -33.17 5.67 -19.93
N VAL A 373 -34.50 5.62 -19.97
CA VAL A 373 -35.24 4.78 -20.92
C VAL A 373 -35.78 5.66 -22.03
N HIS A 374 -35.37 5.43 -23.26
CA HIS A 374 -35.91 6.15 -24.41
C HIS A 374 -37.28 5.58 -24.78
N SER A 375 -38.31 6.43 -24.78
CA SER A 375 -39.58 6.11 -25.43
C SER A 375 -39.37 6.10 -26.94
N SER A 376 -39.77 5.02 -27.60
CA SER A 376 -39.92 4.98 -29.05
C SER A 376 -41.05 5.92 -29.44
N THR A 377 -40.76 7.20 -29.65
CA THR A 377 -41.65 8.08 -30.39
C THR A 377 -41.39 7.85 -31.86
N SER A 378 -42.20 6.99 -32.47
CA SER A 378 -42.48 7.04 -33.89
C SER A 378 -43.24 8.34 -34.16
N ASP A 379 -42.51 9.41 -34.46
CA ASP A 379 -43.05 10.56 -35.18
C ASP A 379 -42.17 10.77 -36.42
N GLU A 380 -42.44 9.94 -37.44
CA GLU A 380 -42.29 10.36 -38.83
C GLU A 380 -43.55 11.13 -39.20
N ALA A 381 -43.40 12.43 -39.46
CA ALA A 381 -44.17 13.19 -40.43
C ALA A 381 -43.34 14.37 -40.93
#